data_AF-A0A914BAC4-F1
#
_entry.id   AF-A0A914BAC4-F1
#
_cell.length_a   1.000
_cell.length_b   1.000
_cell.length_c   1.000
_cell.angle_alpha   90.00
_cell.angle_beta   90.00
_cell.angle_gamma   90.00
#
_symmetry.space_group_name_H-M   'P 1'
#
loop_
_entity.id
_entity.type
_entity.pdbx_description
1 polymer ?
#
loop_
_entity_poly.entity_id
_entity_poly.type
_entity_poly.pdbx_seq_one_letter_code
_entity_poly.pdbx_strand_id
1 'polypeptide(L)'
;MALWIFGDSFSVTWTLAIGAILIFLAYDWWCHQFFQRAGIPVVPYYPIVGNAIDWLRKGNNLYAEECVIKYGKVVGIYKFQYPILFVSDIDIAKRVLVTDFNKFPNHWDIPAAGFPLNGTLLYMKGRRWKDVRAIITPAFTTSKLRQTS
;
A
#
# COMPACT_ATOMS: atom_id res chain seq x y z
N MET A 1 -10.61 -54.17 5.75
CA MET A 1 -9.75 -53.41 6.68
C MET A 1 -9.23 -52.14 5.99
N ALA A 2 -10.13 -51.22 5.60
CA ALA A 2 -9.77 -50.00 4.86
C ALA A 2 -10.72 -48.81 5.10
N LEU A 3 -11.63 -48.91 6.08
CA LEU A 3 -12.62 -47.86 6.38
C LEU A 3 -12.22 -46.92 7.52
N TRP A 4 -11.16 -47.23 8.28
CA TRP A 4 -10.70 -46.42 9.41
C TRP A 4 -9.76 -45.26 9.00
N ILE A 5 -9.11 -45.34 7.83
CA ILE A 5 -8.11 -44.34 7.40
C ILE A 5 -8.78 -43.02 6.92
N PHE A 6 -10.01 -43.10 6.43
CA PHE A 6 -10.76 -41.91 5.95
C PHE A 6 -11.40 -41.09 7.08
N GLY A 7 -11.67 -41.70 8.24
CA GLY A 7 -12.23 -41.01 9.42
C GLY A 7 -11.21 -40.09 10.10
N ASP A 8 -9.97 -40.57 10.26
CA ASP A 8 -8.88 -39.80 10.88
C ASP A 8 -8.41 -38.64 9.98
N SER A 9 -8.40 -38.86 8.66
CA SER A 9 -8.01 -37.83 7.69
C SER A 9 -8.94 -36.62 7.71
N PHE A 10 -10.25 -36.82 7.91
CA PHE A 10 -11.22 -35.72 8.02
C PHE A 10 -11.02 -34.92 9.32
N SER A 11 -10.74 -35.60 10.45
CA SER A 11 -10.46 -34.93 11.73
C SER A 11 -9.17 -34.10 11.69
N VAL A 12 -8.11 -34.65 11.08
CA VAL A 12 -6.81 -33.96 10.93
C VAL A 12 -6.92 -32.77 9.97
N THR A 13 -7.71 -32.87 8.89
CA THR A 13 -7.87 -31.73 7.97
C THR A 13 -8.62 -30.56 8.61
N TRP A 14 -9.69 -30.80 9.38
CA TRP A 14 -10.41 -29.73 10.07
C TRP A 14 -9.59 -29.09 11.19
N THR A 15 -8.82 -29.87 11.95
CA THR A 15 -7.92 -29.33 12.98
C THR A 15 -6.83 -28.45 12.38
N LEU A 16 -6.20 -28.88 11.28
CA LEU A 16 -5.24 -28.05 10.55
C LEU A 16 -5.88 -26.80 9.95
N ALA A 17 -7.09 -26.91 9.39
CA ALA A 17 -7.82 -25.77 8.81
C ALA A 17 -8.16 -24.73 9.89
N ILE A 18 -8.69 -25.16 11.04
CA ILE A 18 -8.98 -24.27 12.17
C ILE A 18 -7.69 -23.63 12.70
N GLY A 19 -6.62 -24.42 12.85
CA GLY A 19 -5.31 -23.90 13.25
C GLY A 19 -4.79 -22.83 12.30
N ALA A 20 -4.88 -23.06 10.98
CA ALA A 20 -4.48 -22.10 9.97
C ALA A 20 -5.33 -20.81 10.02
N ILE A 21 -6.64 -20.93 10.23
CA ILE A 21 -7.53 -19.77 10.40
C ILE A 21 -7.16 -18.97 11.64
N LEU A 22 -6.90 -19.62 12.78
CA LEU A 22 -6.51 -18.94 14.01
C LEU A 22 -5.16 -18.22 13.86
N ILE A 23 -4.18 -18.88 13.23
CA ILE A 23 -2.88 -18.26 12.93
C ILE A 23 -3.06 -17.05 12.01
N PHE A 24 -3.90 -17.18 10.98
CA PHE A 24 -4.19 -16.08 10.07
C PHE A 24 -4.86 -14.89 10.78
N LEU A 25 -5.86 -15.14 11.63
CA LEU A 25 -6.53 -14.09 12.41
C LEU A 25 -5.59 -13.43 13.43
N ALA A 26 -4.73 -14.21 14.08
CA ALA A 26 -3.72 -13.68 15.01
C ALA A 26 -2.69 -12.80 14.27
N TYR A 27 -2.26 -13.23 13.09
CA TYR A 27 -1.38 -12.45 12.22
C TYR A 27 -2.06 -11.16 11.74
N ASP A 28 -3.32 -11.27 11.28
CA ASP A 28 -4.12 -10.12 10.87
C ASP A 28 -4.25 -9.08 11.99
N TRP A 29 -4.60 -9.54 13.20
CA TRP A 29 -4.65 -8.70 14.38
C TRP A 29 -3.31 -8.02 14.65
N TRP A 30 -2.19 -8.77 14.60
CA TRP A 30 -0.86 -8.23 14.84
C TRP A 30 -0.46 -7.15 13.82
N CYS A 31 -0.79 -7.32 12.54
CA CYS A 31 -0.55 -6.32 11.49
C CYS A 31 -1.35 -5.03 11.74
N HIS A 32 -2.60 -5.14 12.16
CA HIS A 32 -3.48 -4.01 12.43
C HIS A 32 -3.12 -3.22 13.72
N GLN A 33 -2.13 -3.69 14.48
CA GLN A 33 -1.57 -2.96 15.62
C GLN A 33 -0.43 -1.99 15.24
N PHE A 34 0.01 -1.99 13.97
CA PHE A 34 1.15 -1.18 13.51
C PHE A 34 1.05 0.31 13.90
N PHE A 35 -0.05 0.99 13.54
CA PHE A 35 -0.21 2.42 13.85
C PHE A 35 -0.48 2.69 15.33
N GLN A 36 -1.16 1.76 16.01
CA GLN A 36 -1.41 1.84 17.44
C GLN A 36 -0.10 1.84 18.23
N ARG A 37 0.87 0.99 17.85
CA ARG A 37 2.23 0.98 18.41
C ARG A 37 3.02 2.26 18.12
N ALA A 38 2.73 2.91 17.00
CA ALA A 38 3.37 4.17 16.60
C ALA A 38 2.68 5.42 17.18
N GLY A 39 1.54 5.26 17.89
CA GLY A 39 0.76 6.39 18.41
C GLY A 39 0.07 7.23 17.32
N ILE A 40 -0.14 6.67 16.13
CA ILE A 40 -0.79 7.36 15.01
C ILE A 40 -2.30 7.07 15.03
N PRO A 41 -3.17 8.08 14.86
CA PRO A 41 -4.61 7.86 14.80
C PRO A 41 -4.98 7.03 13.56
N VAL A 42 -5.93 6.10 13.74
CA VAL A 42 -6.34 5.14 12.71
C VAL A 42 -7.83 5.31 12.41
N VAL A 43 -8.18 5.31 11.13
CA VAL A 43 -9.59 5.29 10.70
C VAL A 43 -10.22 3.94 11.08
N PRO A 44 -11.44 3.90 11.65
CA PRO A 44 -12.15 2.65 11.92
C PRO A 44 -12.22 1.76 10.67
N TYR A 45 -11.89 0.48 10.83
CA TYR A 45 -11.71 -0.45 9.72
C TYR A 45 -12.38 -1.80 9.98
N TYR A 46 -12.67 -2.53 8.90
CA TYR A 46 -13.23 -3.87 8.99
C TYR A 46 -12.11 -4.92 9.18
N PRO A 47 -12.36 -6.01 9.93
CA PRO A 47 -11.40 -7.11 10.04
C PRO A 47 -10.99 -7.67 8.67
N ILE A 48 -9.74 -8.11 8.51
CA ILE A 48 -9.16 -8.72 7.29
C ILE A 48 -9.02 -7.77 6.09
N VAL A 49 -10.08 -7.05 5.70
CA VAL A 49 -10.09 -6.16 4.53
C VAL A 49 -9.62 -4.74 4.84
N GLY A 50 -9.64 -4.36 6.12
CA GLY A 50 -9.30 -3.01 6.56
C GLY A 50 -10.30 -1.98 6.01
N ASN A 51 -9.78 -0.95 5.36
CA ASN A 51 -10.50 0.14 4.72
C ASN A 51 -10.65 -0.04 3.20
N ALA A 52 -10.23 -1.20 2.66
CA ALA A 52 -10.14 -1.40 1.22
C ALA A 52 -11.48 -1.20 0.49
N ILE A 53 -12.60 -1.62 1.11
CA ILE A 53 -13.94 -1.51 0.53
C ILE A 53 -14.37 -0.03 0.43
N ASP A 54 -14.24 0.73 1.50
CA ASP A 54 -14.64 2.14 1.52
C ASP A 54 -13.75 2.98 0.61
N TRP A 55 -12.46 2.66 0.57
CA TRP A 55 -11.53 3.27 -0.36
C TRP A 55 -11.88 2.97 -1.82
N LEU A 56 -12.21 1.72 -2.17
CA LEU A 56 -12.64 1.36 -3.53
C LEU A 56 -13.96 2.04 -3.92
N ARG A 57 -14.92 2.15 -3.00
CA ARG A 57 -16.23 2.77 -3.25
C ARG A 57 -16.14 4.27 -3.49
N LYS A 58 -15.33 4.98 -2.70
CA LYS A 58 -15.21 6.44 -2.76
C LYS A 58 -14.15 6.92 -3.75
N GLY A 59 -13.19 6.06 -4.10
CA GLY A 59 -12.04 6.41 -4.92
C GLY A 59 -10.92 7.08 -4.11
N ASN A 60 -9.73 7.19 -4.72
CA ASN A 60 -8.50 7.56 -4.00
C ASN A 60 -8.55 8.94 -3.35
N ASN A 61 -8.88 9.98 -4.12
CA ASN A 61 -8.74 11.36 -3.67
C ASN A 61 -9.80 11.74 -2.63
N LEU A 62 -11.07 11.42 -2.91
CA LEU A 62 -12.19 11.74 -2.03
C LEU A 62 -12.05 11.02 -0.68
N TYR A 63 -11.68 9.74 -0.70
CA TYR A 63 -11.49 8.99 0.53
C TYR A 63 -10.35 9.56 1.40
N ALA A 64 -9.22 9.91 0.77
CA ALA A 64 -8.10 10.51 1.50
C ALA A 64 -8.46 11.88 2.10
N GLU A 65 -9.15 12.72 1.33
CA GLU A 65 -9.61 14.03 1.78
C GLU A 65 -10.56 13.93 2.98
N GLU A 66 -11.59 13.08 2.90
CA GLU A 66 -12.52 12.86 4.01
C GLU A 66 -11.82 12.34 5.28
N CYS A 67 -10.86 11.44 5.12
CA CYS A 67 -10.10 10.91 6.25
C CYS A 67 -9.26 12.00 6.91
N VAL A 68 -8.59 12.84 6.12
CA VAL A 68 -7.78 13.94 6.65
C VAL A 68 -8.65 14.97 7.35
N ILE A 69 -9.80 15.33 6.78
CA ILE A 69 -10.73 16.28 7.37
C ILE A 69 -11.29 15.76 8.71
N LYS A 70 -11.63 14.47 8.78
CA LYS A 70 -12.29 13.88 9.95
C LYS A 70 -11.33 13.49 11.07
N TYR A 71 -10.14 12.98 10.74
CA TYR A 71 -9.21 12.39 11.71
C TYR A 71 -7.91 13.19 11.88
N GLY A 72 -7.68 14.21 11.03
CA GLY A 72 -6.56 15.13 11.13
C GLY A 72 -5.51 14.97 10.03
N LYS A 73 -4.46 15.79 10.11
CA LYS A 73 -3.43 15.92 9.05
C LYS A 73 -2.58 14.68 8.80
N VAL A 74 -2.49 13.78 9.77
CA VAL A 74 -1.71 12.53 9.69
C VAL A 74 -2.58 11.41 10.21
N VAL A 75 -3.00 10.51 9.32
CA VAL A 75 -3.93 9.43 9.67
C VAL A 75 -3.55 8.14 8.98
N GLY A 76 -3.59 7.03 9.72
CA GLY A 76 -3.34 5.69 9.23
C GLY A 76 -4.63 5.03 8.72
N ILE A 77 -4.52 4.34 7.60
CA ILE A 77 -5.52 3.40 7.09
C ILE A 77 -4.86 2.05 6.80
N TYR A 78 -5.67 1.02 6.72
CA TYR A 78 -5.24 -0.33 6.36
C TYR A 78 -5.89 -0.74 5.04
N LYS A 79 -5.10 -1.19 4.06
CA LYS A 79 -5.61 -1.88 2.87
C LYS A 79 -5.26 -3.35 3.01
N PHE A 80 -6.25 -4.18 3.37
CA PHE A 80 -5.98 -5.49 3.95
C PHE A 80 -4.99 -5.33 5.13
N GLN A 81 -3.93 -6.11 5.17
CA GLN A 81 -2.88 -6.05 6.19
C GLN A 81 -1.83 -4.95 5.94
N TYR A 82 -1.92 -4.21 4.83
CA TYR A 82 -0.93 -3.20 4.48
C TYR A 82 -1.24 -1.85 5.16
N PRO A 83 -0.34 -1.34 6.01
CA PRO A 83 -0.49 -0.02 6.62
C PRO A 83 -0.18 1.07 5.60
N ILE A 84 -1.07 2.05 5.48
CA ILE A 84 -0.94 3.20 4.57
C ILE A 84 -1.18 4.47 5.37
N LEU A 85 -0.26 5.42 5.25
CA LEU A 85 -0.30 6.69 5.98
C LEU A 85 -0.70 7.82 5.05
N PHE A 86 -1.79 8.51 5.36
CA PHE A 86 -2.14 9.76 4.73
C PHE A 86 -1.47 10.92 5.45
N VAL A 87 -0.79 11.77 4.68
CA VAL A 87 -0.02 12.90 5.17
C VAL A 87 -0.47 14.14 4.42
N SER A 88 -1.08 15.08 5.15
CA SER A 88 -1.47 16.41 4.69
C SER A 88 -0.61 17.52 5.32
N ASP A 89 0.27 17.15 6.27
CA ASP A 89 1.22 18.10 6.85
C ASP A 89 2.39 18.39 5.90
N ILE A 90 2.64 19.68 5.65
CA ILE A 90 3.63 20.13 4.67
C ILE A 90 5.07 19.82 5.10
N ASP A 91 5.37 19.86 6.39
CA ASP A 91 6.72 19.61 6.89
C ASP A 91 7.08 18.14 6.75
N ILE A 92 6.12 17.26 7.04
CA ILE A 92 6.28 15.81 6.85
C ILE A 92 6.36 15.48 5.36
N ALA A 93 5.47 16.05 4.53
CA ALA A 93 5.49 15.83 3.09
C ALA A 93 6.82 16.26 2.45
N LYS A 94 7.34 17.43 2.86
CA LYS A 94 8.65 17.93 2.40
C LYS A 94 9.78 16.99 2.83
N ARG A 95 9.74 16.45 4.05
CA ARG A 95 10.73 15.46 4.50
C ARG A 95 10.69 14.22 3.61
N VAL A 96 9.52 13.62 3.40
CA VAL A 96 9.37 12.38 2.63
C VAL A 96 9.75 12.57 1.16
N LEU A 97 9.28 13.65 0.52
CA LEU A 97 9.42 13.86 -0.93
C LEU A 97 10.75 14.51 -1.34
N VAL A 98 11.41 15.25 -0.43
CA VAL A 98 12.62 16.03 -0.75
C VAL A 98 13.78 15.64 0.15
N THR A 99 13.69 15.90 1.46
CA THR A 99 14.84 15.79 2.37
C THR A 99 15.34 14.35 2.50
N ASP A 100 14.41 13.41 2.69
CA ASP A 100 14.65 11.99 2.92
C ASP A 100 14.25 11.14 1.71
N PHE A 101 14.25 11.72 0.50
CA PHE A 101 13.83 11.02 -0.73
C PHE A 101 14.57 9.69 -0.94
N ASN A 102 15.83 9.60 -0.50
CA ASN A 102 16.63 8.37 -0.59
C ASN A 102 16.01 7.17 0.17
N LYS A 103 15.20 7.42 1.20
CA LYS A 103 14.46 6.38 1.95
C LYS A 103 13.15 5.99 1.24
N PHE A 104 12.62 6.84 0.37
CA PHE A 104 11.35 6.64 -0.35
C PHE A 104 11.50 6.73 -1.88
N PRO A 105 12.39 5.95 -2.51
CA PRO A 105 12.71 6.10 -3.93
C PRO A 105 11.63 5.54 -4.87
N ASN A 106 10.72 4.70 -4.38
CA ASN A 106 9.79 3.93 -5.18
C ASN A 106 8.33 4.31 -4.89
N HIS A 107 7.50 4.32 -5.92
CA HIS A 107 6.05 4.44 -5.79
C HIS A 107 5.41 3.11 -5.38
N TRP A 108 4.16 3.20 -4.91
CA TRP A 108 3.33 2.05 -4.56
C TRP A 108 3.10 1.15 -5.79
N ASP A 109 3.23 -0.18 -5.64
CA ASP A 109 2.93 -1.11 -6.74
C ASP A 109 1.46 -1.08 -7.11
N ILE A 110 1.17 -0.76 -8.37
CA ILE A 110 -0.17 -0.88 -8.95
C ILE A 110 -0.18 -2.16 -9.79
N PRO A 111 -0.74 -3.28 -9.29
CA PRO A 111 -0.70 -4.56 -9.97
C PRO A 111 -1.39 -4.54 -11.35
N ALA A 112 -2.27 -3.57 -11.58
CA ALA A 112 -2.99 -3.39 -12.84
C ALA A 112 -2.13 -2.77 -13.97
N ALA A 113 -0.92 -2.27 -13.68
CA ALA A 113 -0.01 -1.78 -14.70
C ALA A 113 0.70 -2.95 -15.40
N GLY A 114 -0.02 -3.64 -16.29
CA GLY A 114 0.54 -4.67 -17.15
C GLY A 114 1.52 -4.10 -18.19
N PHE A 115 2.14 -4.99 -18.97
CA PHE A 115 2.89 -4.57 -20.15
C PHE A 115 1.97 -3.87 -21.15
N PRO A 116 2.36 -2.73 -21.76
CA PRO A 116 3.68 -2.08 -21.73
C PRO A 116 3.87 -1.00 -20.65
N LEU A 117 2.85 -0.70 -19.84
CA LEU A 117 2.88 0.41 -18.86
C LEU A 117 3.94 0.21 -17.78
N ASN A 118 4.19 -1.03 -17.36
CA ASN A 118 5.28 -1.39 -16.45
C ASN A 118 6.68 -0.93 -16.93
N GLY A 119 6.85 -0.71 -18.24
CA GLY A 119 8.06 -0.21 -18.87
C GLY A 119 8.14 1.31 -19.00
N THR A 120 7.24 2.07 -18.38
CA THR A 120 7.23 3.53 -18.43
C THR A 120 7.84 4.15 -17.17
N LEU A 121 8.30 5.40 -17.27
CA LEU A 121 8.94 6.12 -16.15
C LEU A 121 8.04 6.20 -14.90
N LEU A 122 6.72 6.15 -15.06
CA LEU A 122 5.77 6.21 -13.96
C LEU A 122 5.73 4.93 -13.12
N TYR A 123 6.09 3.78 -13.70
CA TYR A 123 6.02 2.46 -13.06
C TYR A 123 7.39 1.81 -12.82
N MET A 124 8.47 2.37 -13.39
CA MET A 124 9.83 1.90 -13.12
C MET A 124 10.28 2.22 -11.69
N LYS A 125 11.12 1.33 -11.13
CA LYS A 125 11.65 1.44 -9.77
C LYS A 125 13.17 1.43 -9.72
N GLY A 126 13.71 1.95 -8.62
CA GLY A 126 15.13 1.88 -8.29
C GLY A 126 16.06 2.48 -9.35
N ARG A 127 17.15 1.77 -9.66
CA ARG A 127 18.21 2.26 -10.57
C ARG A 127 17.69 2.50 -11.99
N ARG A 128 16.86 1.60 -12.51
CA ARG A 128 16.29 1.71 -13.86
C ARG A 128 15.48 3.01 -14.02
N TRP A 129 14.69 3.37 -13.01
CA TRP A 129 13.98 4.65 -13.00
C TRP A 129 14.94 5.85 -13.03
N LYS A 130 16.03 5.81 -12.23
CA LYS A 130 17.05 6.88 -12.23
C LYS A 130 17.71 7.04 -13.60
N ASP A 131 18.09 5.94 -14.23
CA ASP A 131 18.78 5.94 -15.52
C ASP A 131 17.87 6.50 -16.63
N VAL A 132 16.62 6.02 -16.72
CA VAL A 132 15.66 6.51 -17.71
C VAL A 132 15.27 7.97 -17.45
N ARG A 133 15.13 8.39 -16.18
CA ARG A 133 14.87 9.79 -15.84
C ARG A 133 16.01 10.70 -16.30
N ALA A 134 17.27 10.27 -16.12
CA ALA A 134 18.43 11.05 -16.55
C ALA A 134 18.46 11.28 -18.07
N ILE A 135 17.99 10.31 -18.85
CA ILE A 135 17.88 10.40 -20.32
C ILE A 135 16.75 11.34 -20.74
N ILE A 136 15.60 11.28 -20.07
CA ILE A 136 14.40 12.04 -20.46
C ILE A 136 14.44 13.50 -19.99
N THR A 137 15.02 13.77 -18.82
CA THR A 137 15.01 15.12 -18.19
C THR A 137 15.54 16.24 -19.10
N PRO A 138 16.64 16.07 -19.87
CA PRO A 138 17.15 17.12 -20.76
C PRO A 138 16.18 17.57 -21.86
N ALA A 139 15.26 16.70 -22.30
CA ALA A 139 14.28 17.02 -23.33
C ALA A 139 13.24 18.04 -22.86
N PHE A 140 13.00 18.15 -21.55
CA PHE A 140 12.00 19.04 -20.95
C PHE A 140 12.61 20.33 -20.37
N THR A 141 13.78 20.75 -20.87
CA THR A 141 14.37 22.04 -20.48
C THR A 141 13.60 23.21 -21.10
N THR A 142 13.57 24.36 -20.43
CA THR A 142 12.89 25.57 -20.91
C THR A 142 13.36 25.98 -22.32
N SER A 143 14.65 25.80 -22.62
CA SER A 143 15.21 26.06 -23.95
C SER A 143 14.63 25.16 -25.04
N LYS A 144 14.35 23.89 -24.73
CA LYS A 144 13.78 22.93 -25.69
C LYS A 144 12.28 23.16 -25.86
N LEU A 145 11.56 23.42 -24.78
CA LEU A 145 10.13 23.73 -24.85
C LEU A 145 9.82 24.99 -25.66
N ARG A 146 10.66 26.04 -25.54
CA ARG A 146 10.55 27.25 -26.38
C ARG A 146 10.87 27.01 -27.86
N GLN A 147 11.62 25.98 -28.20
CA GLN A 147 11.89 25.64 -29.61
C GLN A 147 10.70 24.93 -30.26
N THR A 148 9.83 24.32 -29.45
CA THR A 148 8.66 23.55 -29.89
C THR A 148 7.34 24.31 -29.76
N SER A 149 7.34 25.51 -29.15
CA SER A 149 6.20 26.43 -29.07
C SER A 149 6.19 27.39 -30.24
#